data_AF-A0A9W8A219-F1
#
_entry.id   AF-A0A9W8A219-F1
#
_cell.length_a   1.000
_cell.length_b   1.000
_cell.length_c   1.000
_cell.angle_alpha   90.00
_cell.angle_beta   90.00
_cell.angle_gamma   90.00
#
_symmetry.space_group_name_H-M   'P 1'
#
loop_
_entity.id
_entity.type
_entity.pdbx_description
1 polymer ?
#
loop_
_entity_poly.entity_id
_entity_poly.type
_entity_poly.pdbx_seq_one_letter_code
_entity_poly.pdbx_strand_id
1 'polypeptide(L)'
;MLGTRHQNQSRNADGDSDVDEFSAPLLIDNDPDSRIQHGSIRVCTSRFWFNYRHIANTLAIYRTVKRLGIPDSNIILMLADDMACNPRNKHPGAVFSHPNHEVDIYGDNVEVDYRGYEVTVENFIRLITGRVMPDTPRSKRLLTDDKSNILFYLTGHGGEDFLKFQDAEEINSYDIADAFSQMWEKKRYNEIMFMIDTCQANSMFSKFKSPNILSIGSSRVGESSYSYFHDADLGLTVIDRFTYVNLKYFEDIDMQSRSSFSDLYSTYDTKIIKSNPGYDTRHFKRRFDQTLLTDFLGAVAKAEITEKSYPLQRNITRDTSKTGSNTAKVRCGTASVGNAIMYILYHICLLALILLYLCATCFFFNNGV
;
A
#
# COMPACT_ATOMS: atom_id res chain seq x y z
N MET A 1 -3.63 21.15 81.13
CA MET A 1 -4.72 20.15 80.95
C MET A 1 -5.26 20.39 79.54
N LEU A 2 -5.14 19.42 78.62
CA LEU A 2 -6.18 18.42 78.30
C LEU A 2 -7.49 19.10 77.87
N GLY A 3 -8.08 18.88 76.69
CA GLY A 3 -7.72 18.01 75.57
C GLY A 3 -8.91 17.86 74.61
N THR A 4 -8.61 17.69 73.31
CA THR A 4 -9.16 16.69 72.35
C THR A 4 -10.49 15.95 72.68
N ARG A 5 -11.34 15.51 71.72
CA ARG A 5 -11.10 15.09 70.31
C ARG A 5 -12.40 15.03 69.49
N HIS A 6 -12.30 14.84 68.17
CA HIS A 6 -13.41 14.69 67.22
C HIS A 6 -14.26 13.39 67.35
N GLN A 7 -15.43 13.44 66.71
CA GLN A 7 -16.53 12.45 66.61
C GLN A 7 -16.16 11.12 65.93
N ASN A 8 -17.05 10.12 66.07
CA ASN A 8 -16.94 8.83 65.38
C ASN A 8 -18.31 8.20 65.01
N GLN A 9 -18.41 7.67 63.79
CA GLN A 9 -19.26 6.56 63.27
C GLN A 9 -20.81 6.59 63.26
N SER A 10 -21.39 6.45 62.04
CA SER A 10 -22.28 5.35 61.54
C SER A 10 -22.97 5.74 60.20
N ARG A 11 -23.50 4.87 59.31
CA ARG A 11 -23.30 3.43 58.96
C ARG A 11 -24.01 3.13 57.61
N ASN A 12 -23.32 2.52 56.62
CA ASN A 12 -23.79 1.60 55.54
C ASN A 12 -24.90 2.12 54.55
N ALA A 13 -25.12 1.63 53.32
CA ALA A 13 -24.60 0.54 52.46
C ALA A 13 -24.89 0.93 50.97
N ASP A 14 -23.96 0.79 50.01
CA ASP A 14 -23.67 -0.35 49.09
C ASP A 14 -24.34 -0.25 47.69
N GLY A 15 -23.61 -0.58 46.62
CA GLY A 15 -24.12 -0.61 45.24
C GLY A 15 -23.01 -0.51 44.17
N ASP A 16 -22.38 -1.64 43.85
CA ASP A 16 -21.15 -1.76 43.04
C ASP A 16 -21.39 -2.50 41.70
N SER A 17 -20.54 -2.27 40.68
CA SER A 17 -19.83 -3.30 39.89
C SER A 17 -19.35 -2.76 38.53
N ASP A 18 -18.03 -2.69 38.36
CA ASP A 18 -17.35 -2.56 37.07
C ASP A 18 -17.41 -3.87 36.25
N VAL A 19 -17.12 -3.77 34.95
CA VAL A 19 -16.88 -4.93 34.07
C VAL A 19 -15.58 -4.68 33.29
N ASP A 20 -14.50 -5.35 33.68
CA ASP A 20 -13.19 -5.21 33.03
C ASP A 20 -13.19 -5.85 31.63
N GLU A 21 -12.95 -5.04 30.60
CA GLU A 21 -12.63 -5.54 29.26
C GLU A 21 -11.13 -5.83 29.17
N PHE A 22 -10.78 -7.11 28.98
CA PHE A 22 -9.41 -7.61 29.09
C PHE A 22 -8.55 -7.28 27.86
N SER A 23 -8.20 -6.00 27.68
CA SER A 23 -7.31 -5.55 26.61
C SER A 23 -5.86 -5.50 27.09
N ALA A 24 -5.10 -6.58 26.83
CA ALA A 24 -3.66 -6.57 27.02
C ALA A 24 -3.01 -5.54 26.06
N PRO A 25 -2.21 -4.58 26.55
CA PRO A 25 -1.54 -3.63 25.68
C PRO A 25 -0.48 -4.37 24.86
N LEU A 26 -0.73 -4.50 23.56
CA LEU A 26 0.30 -4.81 22.57
C LEU A 26 1.34 -3.68 22.62
N LEU A 27 2.42 -3.91 23.37
CA LEU A 27 3.59 -3.06 23.35
C LEU A 27 4.27 -3.25 21.99
N ILE A 28 3.80 -2.48 21.01
CA ILE A 28 4.56 -2.20 19.81
C ILE A 28 5.83 -1.52 20.27
N ASP A 29 6.92 -2.27 20.17
CA ASP A 29 8.27 -1.77 20.40
C ASP A 29 8.54 -0.64 19.39
N ASN A 30 8.51 0.59 19.92
CA ASN A 30 8.59 1.86 19.20
C ASN A 30 10.04 2.34 19.12
N ASP A 31 10.98 1.42 18.89
CA ASP A 31 12.30 1.78 18.38
C ASP A 31 12.24 1.87 16.84
N PRO A 32 12.18 3.08 16.25
CA PRO A 32 12.20 3.23 14.80
C PRO A 32 13.58 2.90 14.20
N ASP A 33 14.64 2.73 15.01
CA ASP A 33 16.02 2.67 14.53
C ASP A 33 16.52 1.25 14.25
N SER A 34 15.83 0.19 14.69
CA SER A 34 16.25 -1.22 14.53
C SER A 34 15.48 -2.04 13.48
N ARG A 35 14.37 -1.52 12.92
CA ARG A 35 13.50 -2.27 11.99
C ARG A 35 13.76 -1.89 10.53
N ILE A 36 14.03 -2.91 9.68
CA ILE A 36 14.03 -2.73 8.22
C ILE A 36 12.61 -2.40 7.78
N GLN A 37 12.41 -1.19 7.25
CA GLN A 37 11.12 -0.78 6.69
C GLN A 37 10.95 -1.45 5.32
N HIS A 38 9.80 -2.07 5.08
CA HIS A 38 9.47 -2.63 3.77
C HIS A 38 8.48 -1.68 3.10
N GLY A 39 8.88 -1.11 1.97
CA GLY A 39 8.06 -0.25 1.13
C GLY A 39 7.82 -0.90 -0.23
N SER A 40 6.75 -0.55 -0.93
CA SER A 40 6.57 -1.07 -2.29
C SER A 40 5.72 -0.18 -3.18
N ILE A 41 6.20 0.05 -4.40
CA ILE A 41 5.52 0.85 -5.43
C ILE A 41 5.07 -0.09 -6.55
N ARG A 42 3.79 0.00 -6.91
CA ARG A 42 3.14 -0.81 -7.95
C ARG A 42 2.50 0.11 -8.98
N VAL A 43 2.86 -0.06 -10.26
CA VAL A 43 2.38 0.82 -11.34
C VAL A 43 1.85 -0.01 -12.50
N CYS A 44 0.53 0.05 -12.72
CA CYS A 44 -0.03 -0.21 -14.04
C CYS A 44 0.02 1.09 -14.84
N THR A 45 0.82 1.12 -15.89
CA THR A 45 1.01 2.33 -16.72
C THR A 45 0.01 2.43 -17.87
N SER A 46 -0.72 1.36 -18.16
CA SER A 46 -1.60 1.23 -19.33
C SER A 46 -3.06 1.49 -19.01
N ARG A 47 -3.77 2.03 -20.00
CA ARG A 47 -5.19 2.36 -19.97
C ARG A 47 -5.98 1.60 -21.03
N PHE A 48 -7.30 1.77 -21.03
CA PHE A 48 -8.30 1.14 -21.90
C PHE A 48 -8.57 -0.35 -21.60
N TRP A 49 -9.80 -0.77 -21.92
CA TRP A 49 -10.33 -2.10 -21.63
C TRP A 49 -9.44 -3.25 -22.10
N PHE A 50 -8.88 -3.17 -23.31
CA PHE A 50 -8.00 -4.22 -23.87
C PHE A 50 -6.67 -4.42 -23.12
N ASN A 51 -6.36 -3.57 -22.13
CA ASN A 51 -5.20 -3.68 -21.25
C ASN A 51 -5.56 -4.10 -19.81
N TYR A 52 -6.77 -4.62 -19.60
CA TYR A 52 -7.28 -5.15 -18.33
C TYR A 52 -6.24 -5.97 -17.54
N ARG A 53 -5.51 -6.87 -18.21
CA ARG A 53 -4.43 -7.67 -17.61
C ARG A 53 -3.37 -6.85 -16.86
N HIS A 54 -3.00 -5.65 -17.32
CA HIS A 54 -1.97 -4.85 -16.64
C HIS A 54 -2.49 -4.33 -15.28
N ILE A 55 -3.79 -4.02 -15.18
CA ILE A 55 -4.44 -3.67 -13.90
C ILE A 55 -4.53 -4.92 -13.00
N ALA A 56 -4.96 -6.05 -13.55
CA ALA A 56 -5.05 -7.32 -12.83
C ALA A 56 -3.69 -7.81 -12.29
N ASN A 57 -2.63 -7.74 -13.10
CA ASN A 57 -1.24 -7.99 -12.71
C ASN A 57 -0.86 -7.19 -11.45
N THR A 58 -1.05 -5.87 -11.49
CA THR A 58 -0.70 -4.94 -10.41
C THR A 58 -1.49 -5.23 -9.13
N LEU A 59 -2.79 -5.50 -9.25
CA LEU A 59 -3.68 -5.86 -8.13
C LEU A 59 -3.32 -7.22 -7.50
N ALA A 60 -2.95 -8.22 -8.30
CA ALA A 60 -2.52 -9.52 -7.80
C ALA A 60 -1.17 -9.44 -7.04
N ILE A 61 -0.23 -8.63 -7.53
CA ILE A 61 1.04 -8.35 -6.84
C ILE A 61 0.82 -7.47 -5.59
N TYR A 62 -0.22 -6.63 -5.56
CA TYR A 62 -0.67 -5.89 -4.37
C TYR A 62 -1.18 -6.84 -3.28
N ARG A 63 -2.08 -7.77 -3.63
CA ARG A 63 -2.59 -8.77 -2.68
C ARG A 63 -1.51 -9.69 -2.14
N THR A 64 -0.53 -10.07 -2.98
CA THR A 64 0.62 -10.88 -2.55
C THR A 64 1.35 -10.24 -1.37
N VAL A 65 1.70 -8.95 -1.45
CA VAL A 65 2.47 -8.32 -0.35
C VAL A 65 1.63 -7.98 0.88
N LYS A 66 0.34 -7.71 0.71
CA LYS A 66 -0.58 -7.56 1.86
C LYS A 66 -0.70 -8.86 2.63
N ARG A 67 -0.82 -10.00 1.92
CA ARG A 67 -0.82 -11.34 2.51
C ARG A 67 0.51 -11.66 3.23
N LEU A 68 1.62 -11.11 2.75
CA LEU A 68 2.95 -11.20 3.38
C LEU A 68 3.23 -10.08 4.40
N GLY A 69 2.21 -9.30 4.78
CA GLY A 69 2.23 -8.39 5.93
C GLY A 69 2.69 -6.96 5.66
N ILE A 70 2.96 -6.55 4.41
CA ILE A 70 3.24 -5.13 4.11
C ILE A 70 1.91 -4.34 4.22
N PRO A 71 1.82 -3.32 5.11
CA PRO A 71 0.60 -2.54 5.29
C PRO A 71 0.41 -1.52 4.16
N ASP A 72 -0.84 -1.09 3.92
CA ASP A 72 -1.18 -0.11 2.88
C ASP A 72 -0.44 1.21 3.04
N SER A 73 -0.16 1.64 4.28
CA SER A 73 0.65 2.84 4.56
C SER A 73 2.07 2.83 3.99
N ASN A 74 2.55 1.66 3.54
CA ASN A 74 3.86 1.44 2.95
C ASN A 74 3.78 0.99 1.48
N ILE A 75 2.57 0.86 0.93
CA ILE A 75 2.31 0.51 -0.46
C ILE A 75 1.88 1.78 -1.19
N ILE A 76 2.48 2.05 -2.35
CA ILE A 76 1.94 3.03 -3.30
C ILE A 76 1.39 2.27 -4.49
N LEU A 77 0.09 2.39 -4.74
CA LEU A 77 -0.60 1.78 -5.86
C LEU A 77 -1.02 2.85 -6.89
N MET A 78 -0.50 2.70 -8.11
CA MET A 78 -0.81 3.56 -9.25
C MET A 78 -1.56 2.74 -10.32
N LEU A 79 -2.82 3.08 -10.58
CA LEU A 79 -3.65 2.43 -11.60
C LEU A 79 -4.07 3.46 -12.66
N ALA A 80 -3.53 3.32 -13.87
CA ALA A 80 -3.77 4.25 -14.98
C ALA A 80 -5.22 4.26 -15.51
N ASP A 81 -6.05 3.28 -15.16
CA ASP A 81 -7.47 3.17 -15.52
C ASP A 81 -8.20 2.28 -14.49
N ASP A 82 -9.53 2.30 -14.47
CA ASP A 82 -10.35 1.48 -13.55
C ASP A 82 -11.14 0.42 -14.33
N MET A 83 -10.75 -0.85 -14.14
CA MET A 83 -11.42 -1.99 -14.77
C MET A 83 -12.66 -2.46 -14.00
N ALA A 84 -12.70 -2.27 -12.68
CA ALA A 84 -13.85 -2.63 -11.85
C ALA A 84 -15.06 -1.75 -12.19
N CYS A 85 -14.83 -0.47 -12.45
CA CYS A 85 -15.84 0.52 -12.83
C CYS A 85 -16.08 0.63 -14.36
N ASN A 86 -15.43 -0.19 -15.19
CA ASN A 86 -15.52 -0.04 -16.64
C ASN A 86 -16.90 -0.51 -17.16
N PRO A 87 -17.61 0.27 -18.01
CA PRO A 87 -18.90 -0.14 -18.57
C PRO A 87 -18.89 -1.42 -19.44
N ARG A 88 -17.70 -1.93 -19.81
CA ARG A 88 -17.54 -3.22 -20.51
C ARG A 88 -17.36 -4.41 -19.56
N ASN A 89 -17.13 -4.17 -18.27
CA ASN A 89 -16.96 -5.24 -17.30
C ASN A 89 -18.32 -5.88 -16.98
N LYS A 90 -18.44 -7.18 -17.26
CA LYS A 90 -19.63 -7.98 -16.91
C LYS A 90 -19.76 -8.25 -15.41
N HIS A 91 -18.72 -7.96 -14.63
CA HIS A 91 -18.66 -8.12 -13.18
C HIS A 91 -18.35 -6.77 -12.51
N PRO A 92 -19.31 -5.84 -12.43
CA PRO A 92 -19.08 -4.49 -11.89
C PRO A 92 -18.54 -4.53 -10.46
N GLY A 93 -17.53 -3.72 -10.18
CA GLY A 93 -16.87 -3.67 -8.87
C GLY A 93 -15.80 -4.74 -8.62
N ALA A 94 -15.63 -5.71 -9.53
CA ALA A 94 -14.65 -6.79 -9.39
C ALA A 94 -13.60 -6.78 -10.51
N VAL A 95 -12.41 -7.31 -10.21
CA VAL A 95 -11.36 -7.63 -11.19
C VAL A 95 -10.85 -9.03 -10.89
N PHE A 96 -10.54 -9.80 -11.94
CA PHE A 96 -10.10 -11.20 -11.83
C PHE A 96 -8.87 -11.45 -12.67
N SER A 97 -7.92 -12.23 -12.17
CA SER A 97 -6.72 -12.65 -12.91
C SER A 97 -6.80 -14.06 -13.52
N HIS A 98 -7.96 -14.71 -13.42
CA HIS A 98 -8.20 -16.06 -13.95
C HIS A 98 -9.68 -16.23 -14.39
N PRO A 99 -9.96 -16.92 -15.52
CA PRO A 99 -11.28 -16.98 -16.16
C PRO A 99 -12.31 -17.91 -15.49
N ASN A 100 -11.99 -18.45 -14.31
CA ASN A 100 -12.97 -19.11 -13.43
C ASN A 100 -13.63 -18.13 -12.45
N HIS A 101 -13.12 -16.89 -12.38
CA HIS A 101 -13.61 -15.84 -11.48
C HIS A 101 -13.68 -16.24 -9.99
N GLU A 102 -12.80 -17.16 -9.55
CA GLU A 102 -12.78 -17.67 -8.16
C GLU A 102 -12.33 -16.64 -7.12
N VAL A 103 -11.46 -15.70 -7.49
CA VAL A 103 -10.89 -14.70 -6.59
C VAL A 103 -10.98 -13.31 -7.21
N ASP A 104 -11.88 -12.47 -6.69
CA ASP A 104 -11.85 -11.03 -6.96
C ASP A 104 -10.59 -10.43 -6.33
N ILE A 105 -9.73 -9.88 -7.18
CA ILE A 105 -8.47 -9.24 -6.82
C ILE A 105 -8.58 -7.72 -6.64
N TYR A 106 -9.75 -7.13 -6.93
CA TYR A 106 -10.09 -5.78 -6.49
C TYR A 106 -10.60 -5.84 -5.04
N GLY A 107 -11.87 -6.18 -4.82
CA GLY A 107 -12.49 -6.25 -3.50
C GLY A 107 -12.45 -4.95 -2.69
N ASP A 108 -12.94 -5.01 -1.45
CA ASP A 108 -13.13 -3.82 -0.60
C ASP A 108 -11.82 -3.25 0.01
N ASN A 109 -10.70 -3.98 -0.11
CA ASN A 109 -9.46 -3.72 0.64
C ASN A 109 -8.30 -3.23 -0.26
N VAL A 110 -8.60 -2.57 -1.39
CA VAL A 110 -7.60 -1.97 -2.27
C VAL A 110 -7.57 -0.45 -2.11
N GLU A 111 -6.47 0.06 -1.55
CA GLU A 111 -6.17 1.48 -1.53
C GLU A 111 -5.40 1.85 -2.80
N VAL A 112 -6.03 2.62 -3.70
CA VAL A 112 -5.37 3.18 -4.89
C VAL A 112 -4.96 4.61 -4.58
N ASP A 113 -3.66 4.91 -4.65
CA ASP A 113 -3.14 6.24 -4.36
C ASP A 113 -3.29 7.16 -5.57
N TYR A 114 -2.75 6.75 -6.71
CA TYR A 114 -2.81 7.52 -7.96
C TYR A 114 -3.78 6.83 -8.92
N ARG A 115 -4.90 7.50 -9.23
CA ARG A 115 -5.97 6.98 -10.09
C ARG A 115 -5.99 7.69 -11.43
N GLY A 116 -6.16 6.94 -12.53
CA GLY A 116 -6.43 7.51 -13.85
C GLY A 116 -5.37 8.54 -14.26
N TYR A 117 -5.82 9.74 -14.59
CA TYR A 117 -4.98 10.88 -15.00
C TYR A 117 -3.88 11.29 -14.01
N GLU A 118 -3.90 10.82 -12.76
CA GLU A 118 -2.79 11.06 -11.82
C GLU A 118 -1.56 10.16 -12.09
N VAL A 119 -1.72 9.08 -12.86
CA VAL A 119 -0.64 8.17 -13.24
C VAL A 119 0.09 8.70 -14.47
N THR A 120 0.99 9.66 -14.24
CA THR A 120 1.88 10.27 -15.25
C THR A 120 3.34 9.97 -14.96
N VAL A 121 4.22 10.15 -15.95
CA VAL A 121 5.67 10.01 -15.77
C VAL A 121 6.16 11.02 -14.72
N GLU A 122 5.66 12.26 -14.77
CA GLU A 122 6.02 13.33 -13.84
C GLU A 122 5.70 12.96 -12.38
N ASN A 123 4.50 12.45 -12.09
CA ASN A 123 4.10 12.07 -10.73
C ASN A 123 4.90 10.87 -10.22
N PHE A 124 5.18 9.88 -11.07
CA PHE A 124 6.04 8.75 -10.71
C PHE A 124 7.47 9.21 -10.36
N ILE A 125 8.10 10.04 -11.20
CA ILE A 125 9.43 10.60 -10.93
C ILE A 125 9.44 11.49 -9.67
N ARG A 126 8.41 12.30 -9.43
CA ARG A 126 8.29 13.12 -8.20
C ARG A 126 8.18 12.27 -6.93
N LEU A 127 7.35 11.22 -6.97
CA LEU A 127 7.18 10.27 -5.86
C LEU A 127 8.52 9.64 -5.47
N ILE A 128 9.22 9.04 -6.43
CA ILE A 128 10.46 8.30 -6.17
C ILE A 128 11.61 9.24 -5.80
N THR A 129 11.73 10.42 -6.43
CA THR A 129 12.77 11.40 -6.06
C THR A 129 12.45 12.22 -4.80
N GLY A 130 11.23 12.09 -4.27
CA GLY A 130 10.76 12.80 -3.07
C GLY A 130 10.47 14.28 -3.30
N ARG A 131 10.22 14.68 -4.56
CA ARG A 131 9.91 16.04 -5.00
C ARG A 131 8.40 16.28 -5.12
N VAL A 132 7.65 15.80 -4.12
CA VAL A 132 6.21 16.06 -3.97
C VAL A 132 5.97 17.40 -3.26
N MET A 133 4.78 17.98 -3.40
CA MET A 133 4.47 19.27 -2.77
C MET A 133 4.28 19.13 -1.24
N PRO A 134 4.55 20.17 -0.43
CA PRO A 134 4.48 20.08 1.04
C PRO A 134 3.11 19.69 1.61
N ASP A 135 2.03 19.91 0.85
CA ASP A 135 0.63 19.58 1.13
C ASP A 135 0.18 18.21 0.60
N THR A 136 1.01 17.50 -0.18
CA THR A 136 0.67 16.19 -0.77
C THR A 136 0.27 15.20 0.35
N PRO A 137 -0.87 14.50 0.27
CA PRO A 137 -1.32 13.57 1.32
C PRO A 137 -0.30 12.48 1.64
N ARG A 138 -0.28 11.97 2.89
CA ARG A 138 0.69 10.95 3.34
C ARG A 138 0.70 9.70 2.47
N SER A 139 -0.48 9.22 2.03
CA SER A 139 -0.61 8.05 1.15
C SER A 139 0.02 8.27 -0.23
N LYS A 140 0.12 9.52 -0.69
CA LYS A 140 0.83 9.91 -1.93
C LYS A 140 2.31 10.24 -1.70
N ARG A 141 2.97 9.61 -0.70
CA ARG A 141 4.39 9.80 -0.40
C ARG A 141 5.11 8.49 -0.12
N LEU A 142 6.22 8.27 -0.82
CA LEU A 142 7.19 7.24 -0.48
C LEU A 142 8.00 7.67 0.75
N LEU A 143 7.59 7.25 1.93
CA LEU A 143 8.29 7.51 3.20
C LEU A 143 9.31 6.40 3.47
N THR A 144 10.52 6.57 2.93
CA THR A 144 11.64 5.60 2.98
C THR A 144 13.00 6.28 3.23
N ASP A 145 13.92 5.52 3.79
CA ASP A 145 15.25 5.91 4.32
C ASP A 145 16.36 4.89 3.94
N ASP A 146 17.57 5.01 4.50
CA ASP A 146 18.69 4.08 4.27
C ASP A 146 18.56 2.72 4.98
N LYS A 147 17.42 2.45 5.63
CA LYS A 147 17.05 1.15 6.21
C LYS A 147 15.85 0.50 5.48
N SER A 148 15.38 1.13 4.41
CA SER A 148 14.17 0.72 3.69
C SER A 148 14.46 -0.23 2.52
N ASN A 149 13.90 -1.45 2.54
CA ASN A 149 13.86 -2.32 1.37
C ASN A 149 12.63 -1.99 0.51
N ILE A 150 12.82 -1.78 -0.80
CA ILE A 150 11.74 -1.30 -1.69
C ILE A 150 11.53 -2.24 -2.88
N LEU A 151 10.33 -2.79 -3.02
CA LEU A 151 9.89 -3.46 -4.24
C LEU A 151 9.21 -2.46 -5.19
N PHE A 152 9.80 -2.26 -6.36
CA PHE A 152 9.16 -1.66 -7.52
C PHE A 152 8.62 -2.76 -8.44
N TYR A 153 7.31 -2.72 -8.74
CA TYR A 153 6.68 -3.56 -9.75
C TYR A 153 5.98 -2.68 -10.80
N LEU A 154 6.46 -2.73 -12.04
CA LEU A 154 5.91 -1.98 -13.17
C LEU A 154 5.35 -2.95 -14.22
N THR A 155 4.17 -2.65 -14.76
CA THR A 155 3.59 -3.44 -15.87
C THR A 155 2.85 -2.55 -16.86
N GLY A 156 3.03 -2.86 -18.15
CA GLY A 156 2.45 -2.10 -19.24
C GLY A 156 3.04 -2.45 -20.60
N HIS A 157 2.72 -1.61 -21.60
CA HIS A 157 3.37 -1.65 -22.91
C HIS A 157 4.69 -0.87 -22.90
N GLY A 158 5.68 -1.33 -23.63
CA GLY A 158 6.99 -0.70 -23.74
C GLY A 158 7.82 -1.30 -24.88
N GLY A 159 9.11 -1.00 -24.88
CA GLY A 159 10.06 -1.47 -25.88
C GLY A 159 11.49 -1.31 -25.40
N GLU A 160 12.44 -1.23 -26.33
CA GLU A 160 13.85 -1.06 -25.97
C GLU A 160 14.08 0.29 -25.29
N ASP A 161 14.56 0.24 -24.06
CA ASP A 161 14.85 1.39 -23.20
C ASP A 161 13.65 2.29 -22.81
N PHE A 162 12.38 1.90 -23.07
CA PHE A 162 11.19 2.67 -22.65
C PHE A 162 9.97 1.85 -22.17
N LEU A 163 9.14 2.48 -21.33
CA LEU A 163 7.81 2.01 -20.91
C LEU A 163 6.76 3.11 -21.12
N LYS A 164 5.62 2.80 -21.75
CA LYS A 164 4.53 3.76 -22.02
C LYS A 164 3.70 4.03 -20.78
N PHE A 165 3.34 5.29 -20.56
CA PHE A 165 2.35 5.76 -19.59
C PHE A 165 1.13 6.34 -20.32
N GLN A 166 -0.07 5.93 -19.91
CA GLN A 166 -1.35 6.44 -20.42
C GLN A 166 -1.55 6.36 -21.94
N ASP A 167 -0.79 5.49 -22.62
CA ASP A 167 -0.72 5.39 -24.09
C ASP A 167 -0.36 6.72 -24.80
N ALA A 168 0.33 7.63 -24.09
CA ALA A 168 0.62 8.98 -24.55
C ALA A 168 2.03 9.48 -24.16
N GLU A 169 2.51 9.15 -22.96
CA GLU A 169 3.86 9.48 -22.46
C GLU A 169 4.74 8.22 -22.45
N GLU A 170 6.05 8.41 -22.38
CA GLU A 170 7.04 7.32 -22.25
C GLU A 170 8.07 7.70 -21.16
N ILE A 171 8.42 6.74 -20.29
CA ILE A 171 9.55 6.85 -19.37
C ILE A 171 10.69 5.98 -19.86
N ASN A 172 11.91 6.51 -19.88
CA ASN A 172 13.07 5.77 -20.37
C ASN A 172 13.83 5.08 -19.22
N SER A 173 14.63 4.07 -19.57
CA SER A 173 15.57 3.40 -18.65
C SER A 173 16.55 4.38 -17.99
N TYR A 174 16.92 5.45 -18.70
CA TYR A 174 17.72 6.56 -18.18
C TYR A 174 17.01 7.36 -17.07
N ASP A 175 15.73 7.68 -17.24
CA ASP A 175 14.96 8.47 -16.27
C ASP A 175 14.83 7.73 -14.92
N ILE A 176 14.61 6.42 -14.98
CA ILE A 176 14.57 5.54 -13.79
C ILE A 176 15.97 5.42 -13.16
N ALA A 177 17.03 5.26 -13.96
CA ALA A 177 18.41 5.19 -13.46
C ALA A 177 18.85 6.46 -12.72
N ASP A 178 18.52 7.63 -13.26
CA ASP A 178 18.85 8.92 -12.65
C ASP A 178 17.99 9.20 -11.41
N ALA A 179 16.75 8.72 -11.39
CA ALA A 179 15.89 8.81 -10.21
C ALA A 179 16.36 7.90 -9.06
N PHE A 180 16.77 6.65 -9.35
CA PHE A 180 17.37 5.76 -8.36
C PHE A 180 18.72 6.28 -7.85
N SER A 181 19.51 6.94 -8.71
CA SER A 181 20.74 7.62 -8.29
C SER A 181 20.45 8.75 -7.28
N GLN A 182 19.41 9.56 -7.54
CA GLN A 182 18.95 10.58 -6.58
C GLN A 182 18.37 9.98 -5.28
N MET A 183 17.74 8.79 -5.34
CA MET A 183 17.30 8.10 -4.11
C MET A 183 18.50 7.62 -3.28
N TRP A 184 19.56 7.14 -3.93
CA TRP A 184 20.79 6.70 -3.27
C TRP A 184 21.52 7.87 -2.60
N GLU A 185 21.75 8.96 -3.34
CA GLU A 185 22.39 10.18 -2.81
C GLU A 185 21.64 10.78 -1.62
N LYS A 186 20.30 10.69 -1.64
CA LYS A 186 19.43 11.16 -0.56
C LYS A 186 19.21 10.14 0.57
N LYS A 187 19.85 8.97 0.54
CA LYS A 187 19.68 7.90 1.55
C LYS A 187 18.21 7.48 1.72
N ARG A 188 17.54 7.12 0.62
CA ARG A 188 16.10 6.76 0.61
C ARG A 188 15.79 5.29 0.27
N TYR A 189 16.80 4.44 0.26
CA TYR A 189 16.65 2.98 0.31
C TYR A 189 17.90 2.32 0.89
N ASN A 190 17.72 1.13 1.48
CA ASN A 190 18.77 0.15 1.77
C ASN A 190 18.99 -0.75 0.54
N GLU A 191 17.95 -1.45 0.08
CA GLU A 191 17.97 -2.31 -1.10
C GLU A 191 16.72 -2.05 -1.98
N ILE A 192 16.88 -2.12 -3.30
CA ILE A 192 15.77 -2.07 -4.27
C ILE A 192 15.66 -3.42 -4.99
N MET A 193 14.44 -3.92 -5.10
CA MET A 193 14.05 -4.95 -6.06
C MET A 193 13.21 -4.28 -7.16
N PHE A 194 13.70 -4.28 -8.40
CA PHE A 194 13.00 -3.74 -9.57
C PHE A 194 12.49 -4.87 -10.46
N MET A 195 11.19 -5.15 -10.39
CA MET A 195 10.51 -6.12 -11.25
C MET A 195 9.69 -5.39 -12.32
N ILE A 196 9.78 -5.84 -13.58
CA ILE A 196 9.07 -5.19 -14.68
C ILE A 196 8.55 -6.19 -15.72
N ASP A 197 7.25 -6.10 -16.03
CA ASP A 197 6.57 -6.93 -17.04
C ASP A 197 6.10 -6.09 -18.24
N THR A 198 6.86 -6.16 -19.34
CA THR A 198 6.67 -5.40 -20.59
C THR A 198 7.46 -6.06 -21.72
N CYS A 199 7.17 -5.72 -22.98
CA CYS A 199 8.06 -6.02 -24.09
C CYS A 199 9.44 -5.38 -23.88
N GLN A 200 10.50 -6.13 -24.22
CA GLN A 200 11.90 -5.77 -24.05
C GLN A 200 12.33 -5.35 -22.63
N ALA A 201 11.66 -5.85 -21.59
CA ALA A 201 11.83 -5.48 -20.19
C ALA A 201 13.29 -5.40 -19.69
N ASN A 202 14.17 -6.29 -20.14
CA ASN A 202 15.57 -6.34 -19.70
C ASN A 202 16.41 -5.12 -20.14
N SER A 203 15.93 -4.30 -21.07
CA SER A 203 16.54 -3.01 -21.39
C SER A 203 16.37 -1.98 -20.26
N MET A 204 15.26 -2.04 -19.52
CA MET A 204 14.83 -1.00 -18.58
C MET A 204 15.76 -0.80 -17.37
N PHE A 205 16.53 -1.82 -17.00
CA PHE A 205 17.55 -1.74 -15.95
C PHE A 205 18.99 -1.67 -16.50
N SER A 206 19.18 -1.62 -17.82
CA SER A 206 20.51 -1.65 -18.44
C SER A 206 21.41 -0.48 -18.01
N LYS A 207 20.80 0.70 -17.77
CA LYS A 207 21.46 1.96 -17.41
C LYS A 207 21.62 2.20 -15.91
N PHE A 208 21.11 1.31 -15.05
CA PHE A 208 21.24 1.46 -13.60
C PHE A 208 22.73 1.48 -13.20
N LYS A 209 23.07 2.34 -12.24
CA LYS A 209 24.44 2.54 -11.73
C LYS A 209 24.51 2.55 -10.20
N SER A 210 23.41 2.93 -9.56
CA SER A 210 23.27 3.03 -8.12
C SER A 210 23.40 1.63 -7.47
N PRO A 211 24.07 1.51 -6.32
CA PRO A 211 24.29 0.21 -5.68
C PRO A 211 23.02 -0.30 -5.00
N ASN A 212 23.08 -1.55 -4.56
CA ASN A 212 22.03 -2.27 -3.84
C ASN A 212 20.71 -2.43 -4.64
N ILE A 213 20.79 -2.55 -5.98
CA ILE A 213 19.64 -2.79 -6.86
C ILE A 213 19.70 -4.18 -7.48
N LEU A 214 18.72 -5.03 -7.17
CA LEU A 214 18.40 -6.26 -7.88
C LEU A 214 17.30 -5.97 -8.91
N SER A 215 17.44 -6.47 -10.14
CA SER A 215 16.40 -6.30 -11.18
C SER A 215 15.98 -7.63 -11.81
N ILE A 216 14.70 -7.78 -12.16
CA ILE A 216 14.16 -8.88 -12.97
C ILE A 216 13.17 -8.33 -14.02
N GLY A 217 13.36 -8.69 -15.29
CA GLY A 217 12.47 -8.32 -16.39
C GLY A 217 11.85 -9.54 -17.06
N SER A 218 10.65 -9.39 -17.62
CA SER A 218 9.91 -10.49 -18.24
C SER A 218 10.42 -10.93 -19.63
N SER A 219 11.20 -10.10 -20.33
CA SER A 219 11.68 -10.39 -21.69
C SER A 219 13.00 -9.70 -22.05
N ARG A 220 13.79 -10.32 -22.93
CA ARG A 220 15.05 -9.76 -23.49
C ARG A 220 14.81 -8.63 -24.50
N VAL A 221 15.87 -7.91 -24.83
CA VAL A 221 15.90 -7.01 -25.99
C VAL A 221 15.62 -7.81 -27.26
N GLY A 222 14.80 -7.26 -28.16
CA GLY A 222 14.36 -7.89 -29.40
C GLY A 222 13.14 -8.84 -29.28
N GLU A 223 12.56 -9.04 -28.09
CA GLU A 223 11.39 -9.91 -27.89
C GLU A 223 10.24 -9.25 -27.12
N SER A 224 9.02 -9.73 -27.38
CA SER A 224 7.79 -9.29 -26.73
C SER A 224 7.55 -10.05 -25.41
N SER A 225 6.85 -9.43 -24.45
CA SER A 225 6.13 -10.17 -23.41
C SER A 225 4.76 -10.62 -23.94
N TYR A 226 4.10 -11.53 -23.24
CA TYR A 226 2.88 -12.18 -23.73
C TYR A 226 1.82 -12.34 -22.66
N SER A 227 0.59 -12.01 -23.04
CA SER A 227 -0.59 -12.23 -22.20
C SER A 227 -0.98 -13.70 -22.06
N TYR A 228 -1.76 -13.99 -21.01
CA TYR A 228 -2.26 -15.31 -20.66
C TYR A 228 -3.73 -15.27 -20.26
N PHE A 229 -4.33 -16.47 -20.21
CA PHE A 229 -5.74 -16.75 -19.97
C PHE A 229 -6.73 -15.82 -20.67
N HIS A 230 -7.29 -16.29 -21.79
CA HIS A 230 -8.41 -15.62 -22.44
C HIS A 230 -9.68 -15.85 -21.62
N ASP A 231 -10.33 -14.78 -21.19
CA ASP A 231 -11.65 -14.81 -20.60
C ASP A 231 -12.74 -14.59 -21.65
N ALA A 232 -13.69 -15.51 -21.74
CA ALA A 232 -14.76 -15.48 -22.73
C ALA A 232 -15.86 -14.47 -22.40
N ASP A 233 -16.01 -14.10 -21.12
CA ASP A 233 -17.00 -13.14 -20.68
C ASP A 233 -16.53 -11.70 -20.91
N LEU A 234 -15.30 -11.39 -20.56
CA LEU A 234 -14.67 -10.08 -20.78
C LEU A 234 -14.19 -9.88 -22.23
N GLY A 235 -13.96 -10.97 -22.96
CA GLY A 235 -13.54 -10.97 -24.37
C GLY A 235 -12.07 -10.57 -24.58
N LEU A 236 -11.21 -10.84 -23.60
CA LEU A 236 -9.81 -10.41 -23.55
C LEU A 236 -8.95 -11.32 -22.67
N THR A 237 -7.63 -11.09 -22.65
CA THR A 237 -6.72 -11.78 -21.71
C THR A 237 -6.60 -11.04 -20.38
N VAL A 238 -6.62 -11.80 -19.27
CA VAL A 238 -6.80 -11.26 -17.91
C VAL A 238 -5.53 -11.16 -17.07
N ILE A 239 -4.40 -11.71 -17.52
CA ILE A 239 -3.10 -11.64 -16.83
C ILE A 239 -1.96 -11.73 -17.86
N ASP A 240 -0.72 -11.37 -17.51
CA ASP A 240 0.47 -11.68 -18.32
C ASP A 240 1.21 -12.94 -17.85
N ARG A 241 1.89 -13.63 -18.78
CA ARG A 241 2.48 -14.96 -18.52
C ARG A 241 3.60 -14.93 -17.48
N PHE A 242 4.45 -13.91 -17.52
CA PHE A 242 5.52 -13.75 -16.54
C PHE A 242 4.94 -13.48 -15.15
N THR A 243 3.99 -12.52 -15.07
CA THR A 243 3.30 -12.21 -13.82
C THR A 243 2.53 -13.42 -13.26
N TYR A 244 1.86 -14.21 -14.09
CA TYR A 244 1.22 -15.47 -13.70
C TYR A 244 2.19 -16.47 -13.07
N VAL A 245 3.36 -16.72 -13.68
CA VAL A 245 4.35 -17.67 -13.14
C VAL A 245 4.91 -17.19 -11.80
N ASN A 246 5.16 -15.88 -11.67
CA ASN A 246 5.59 -15.29 -10.40
C ASN A 246 4.51 -15.43 -9.31
N LEU A 247 3.25 -15.07 -9.60
CA LEU A 247 2.16 -15.15 -8.64
C LEU A 247 1.89 -16.57 -8.17
N LYS A 248 1.89 -17.54 -9.10
CA LYS A 248 1.77 -18.97 -8.76
C LYS A 248 2.87 -19.41 -7.80
N TYR A 249 4.11 -18.94 -7.98
CA TYR A 249 5.20 -19.23 -7.03
C TYR A 249 5.00 -18.52 -5.69
N PHE A 250 4.50 -17.28 -5.72
CA PHE A 250 4.26 -16.50 -4.51
C PHE A 250 3.10 -17.02 -3.66
N GLU A 251 2.09 -17.66 -4.24
CA GLU A 251 0.96 -18.28 -3.51
C GLU A 251 1.44 -19.28 -2.43
N ASP A 252 2.48 -20.06 -2.74
CA ASP A 252 3.11 -21.04 -1.82
C ASP A 252 4.09 -20.39 -0.80
N ILE A 253 4.31 -19.08 -0.84
CA ILE A 253 5.20 -18.35 0.08
C ILE A 253 4.41 -17.80 1.27
N ASP A 254 4.93 -18.01 2.48
CA ASP A 254 4.52 -17.31 3.72
C ASP A 254 5.61 -16.35 4.25
N MET A 255 5.33 -15.66 5.35
CA MET A 255 6.25 -14.69 5.97
C MET A 255 7.52 -15.31 6.58
N GLN A 256 7.56 -16.61 6.83
CA GLN A 256 8.70 -17.35 7.39
C GLN A 256 9.53 -18.05 6.30
N SER A 257 9.04 -18.06 5.07
CA SER A 257 9.69 -18.67 3.92
C SER A 257 11.11 -18.17 3.71
N ARG A 258 12.00 -19.13 3.45
CA ARG A 258 13.40 -18.92 3.10
C ARG A 258 13.68 -19.14 1.61
N SER A 259 12.64 -19.06 0.78
CA SER A 259 12.79 -19.10 -0.67
C SER A 259 13.60 -17.90 -1.17
N SER A 260 14.61 -18.18 -1.98
CA SER A 260 15.48 -17.19 -2.61
C SER A 260 14.97 -16.76 -3.99
N PHE A 261 15.49 -15.65 -4.51
CA PHE A 261 15.27 -15.29 -5.91
C PHE A 261 15.83 -16.33 -6.89
N SER A 262 16.86 -17.10 -6.50
CA SER A 262 17.33 -18.22 -7.31
C SER A 262 16.30 -19.36 -7.39
N ASP A 263 15.58 -19.63 -6.30
CA ASP A 263 14.53 -20.65 -6.29
C ASP A 263 13.35 -20.22 -7.19
N LEU A 264 12.88 -18.98 -7.08
CA LEU A 264 11.90 -18.40 -8.01
C LEU A 264 12.36 -18.52 -9.47
N TYR A 265 13.57 -18.03 -9.78
CA TYR A 265 14.07 -18.00 -11.15
C TYR A 265 14.27 -19.40 -11.74
N SER A 266 14.54 -20.41 -10.89
CA SER A 266 14.64 -21.82 -11.33
C SER A 266 13.31 -22.38 -11.86
N THR A 267 12.16 -21.76 -11.51
CA THR A 267 10.83 -22.16 -12.00
C THR A 267 10.47 -21.62 -13.38
N TYR A 268 11.27 -20.71 -13.94
CA TYR A 268 10.96 -20.03 -15.20
C TYR A 268 11.15 -20.94 -16.43
N ASP A 269 10.06 -21.49 -16.95
CA ASP A 269 10.03 -22.17 -18.26
C ASP A 269 9.66 -21.19 -19.38
N THR A 270 10.59 -20.93 -20.29
CA THR A 270 10.41 -20.05 -21.46
C THR A 270 9.33 -20.57 -22.43
N LYS A 271 9.00 -21.86 -22.40
CA LYS A 271 7.88 -22.43 -23.19
C LYS A 271 6.52 -22.03 -22.63
N ILE A 272 6.42 -21.87 -21.31
CA ILE A 272 5.22 -21.42 -20.59
C ILE A 272 5.12 -19.89 -20.67
N ILE A 273 6.24 -19.20 -20.40
CA ILE A 273 6.30 -17.74 -20.35
C ILE A 273 6.22 -17.10 -21.76
N LYS A 274 6.67 -17.81 -22.81
CA LYS A 274 6.77 -17.36 -24.22
C LYS A 274 7.76 -16.23 -24.50
N SER A 275 8.38 -15.69 -23.47
CA SER A 275 9.57 -14.83 -23.53
C SER A 275 10.70 -15.45 -22.69
N ASN A 276 11.86 -14.79 -22.71
CA ASN A 276 13.03 -15.13 -21.91
C ASN A 276 13.22 -14.07 -20.81
N PRO A 277 12.71 -14.30 -19.58
CA PRO A 277 13.05 -13.43 -18.46
C PRO A 277 14.56 -13.30 -18.26
N GLY A 278 14.97 -12.21 -17.65
CA GLY A 278 16.35 -12.00 -17.24
C GLY A 278 16.42 -11.30 -15.89
N TYR A 279 17.58 -11.39 -15.24
CA TYR A 279 17.87 -10.66 -14.01
C TYR A 279 19.21 -9.93 -14.12
N ASP A 280 19.38 -8.92 -13.28
CA ASP A 280 20.62 -8.17 -13.16
C ASP A 280 20.97 -7.95 -11.68
N THR A 281 22.18 -8.38 -11.33
CA THR A 281 22.81 -8.25 -10.00
C THR A 281 24.10 -7.45 -10.05
N ARG A 282 24.46 -6.81 -11.18
CA ARG A 282 25.74 -6.06 -11.34
C ARG A 282 25.99 -5.03 -10.23
N HIS A 283 24.91 -4.43 -9.73
CA HIS A 283 24.95 -3.42 -8.68
C HIS A 283 24.47 -3.93 -7.31
N PHE A 284 24.14 -5.23 -7.19
CA PHE A 284 23.61 -5.83 -5.98
C PHE A 284 24.70 -6.54 -5.18
N LYS A 285 24.82 -6.25 -3.87
CA LYS A 285 25.93 -6.77 -3.04
C LYS A 285 25.73 -8.22 -2.60
N ARG A 286 24.48 -8.63 -2.36
CA ARG A 286 24.14 -9.97 -1.90
C ARG A 286 24.11 -10.93 -3.08
N ARG A 287 24.37 -12.22 -2.81
CA ARG A 287 24.21 -13.25 -3.84
C ARG A 287 22.73 -13.52 -4.10
N PHE A 288 22.39 -13.77 -5.36
CA PHE A 288 21.03 -14.05 -5.83
C PHE A 288 20.39 -15.28 -5.14
N ASP A 289 21.21 -16.30 -4.85
CA ASP A 289 20.82 -17.53 -4.13
C ASP A 289 20.75 -17.39 -2.60
N GLN A 290 21.13 -16.24 -2.05
CA GLN A 290 21.08 -15.92 -0.62
C GLN A 290 20.16 -14.73 -0.31
N THR A 291 19.43 -14.26 -1.31
CA THR A 291 18.53 -13.11 -1.20
C THR A 291 17.11 -13.63 -1.17
N LEU A 292 16.42 -13.40 -0.06
CA LEU A 292 15.10 -13.97 0.17
C LEU A 292 14.04 -13.13 -0.52
N LEU A 293 13.00 -13.79 -1.02
CA LEU A 293 11.83 -13.12 -1.58
C LEU A 293 11.09 -12.29 -0.51
N THR A 294 11.08 -12.80 0.72
CA THR A 294 10.48 -12.14 1.89
C THR A 294 11.17 -10.83 2.26
N ASP A 295 12.46 -10.62 1.92
CA ASP A 295 13.18 -9.35 2.16
C ASP A 295 12.63 -8.15 1.34
N PHE A 296 11.74 -8.41 0.37
CA PHE A 296 11.12 -7.37 -0.47
C PHE A 296 9.59 -7.51 -0.60
N LEU A 297 9.06 -8.74 -0.51
CA LEU A 297 7.62 -9.02 -0.63
C LEU A 297 6.89 -9.02 0.72
N GLY A 298 7.59 -9.21 1.85
CA GLY A 298 6.96 -9.36 3.16
C GLY A 298 7.45 -8.38 4.21
N ALA A 299 6.69 -8.22 5.29
CA ALA A 299 7.11 -7.42 6.44
C ALA A 299 7.97 -8.26 7.40
N VAL A 300 9.25 -8.44 7.07
CA VAL A 300 10.19 -9.18 7.93
C VAL A 300 10.66 -8.30 9.09
N ALA A 301 9.98 -8.39 10.23
CA ALA A 301 10.46 -7.82 11.48
C ALA A 301 11.65 -8.64 12.02
N LYS A 302 12.87 -8.13 11.83
CA LYS A 302 14.06 -8.65 12.53
C LYS A 302 13.98 -8.25 13.99
N ALA A 303 13.54 -9.17 14.85
CA ALA A 303 13.57 -8.99 16.29
C ALA A 303 15.01 -9.19 16.80
N GLU A 304 15.68 -8.11 17.21
CA GLU A 304 16.95 -8.22 17.94
C GLU A 304 16.66 -8.61 19.40
N ILE A 305 17.20 -9.76 19.82
CA ILE A 305 17.06 -10.22 21.21
C ILE A 305 18.01 -9.38 22.07
N THR A 306 17.44 -8.48 22.87
CA THR A 306 18.20 -7.69 23.83
C THR A 306 18.54 -8.52 25.06
N GLU A 307 19.83 -8.72 25.35
CA GLU A 307 20.29 -9.41 26.56
C GLU A 307 19.98 -8.63 27.86
N LYS A 308 19.63 -7.35 27.74
CA LYS A 308 19.29 -6.47 28.86
C LYS A 308 17.79 -6.52 29.13
N SER A 309 17.39 -7.01 30.29
CA SER A 309 16.01 -6.92 30.77
C SER A 309 15.59 -5.45 30.88
N TYR A 310 14.60 -5.02 30.10
CA TYR A 310 13.97 -3.71 30.28
C TYR A 310 13.28 -3.65 31.65
N PRO A 311 13.54 -2.60 32.46
CA PRO A 311 12.91 -2.44 33.76
C PRO A 311 11.44 -2.07 33.56
N LEU A 312 10.54 -3.05 33.64
CA LEU A 312 9.10 -2.82 33.68
C LEU A 312 8.78 -2.01 34.94
N GLN A 313 8.44 -0.73 34.74
CA GLN A 313 8.20 0.21 35.83
C GLN A 313 6.84 -0.09 36.48
N ARG A 314 6.86 -1.01 37.44
CA ARG A 314 5.72 -1.42 38.27
C ARG A 314 5.24 -0.26 39.13
N ASN A 315 4.40 0.60 38.57
CA ASN A 315 3.49 1.46 39.31
C ASN A 315 2.37 0.62 39.94
N ILE A 316 2.74 -0.26 40.87
CA ILE A 316 1.78 -0.92 41.76
C ILE A 316 1.41 0.09 42.84
N THR A 317 0.39 0.89 42.57
CA THR A 317 -0.44 1.47 43.63
C THR A 317 -1.09 0.30 44.37
N ARG A 318 -0.50 -0.10 45.49
CA ARG A 318 -1.13 -1.03 46.44
C ARG A 318 -2.32 -0.33 47.08
N ASP A 319 -3.48 -0.40 46.45
CA ASP A 319 -4.73 -0.09 47.14
C ASP A 319 -5.28 -1.39 47.74
N THR A 320 -5.11 -1.53 49.07
CA THR A 320 -5.56 -2.71 49.81
C THR A 320 -6.87 -2.41 50.52
N SER A 321 -8.02 -2.57 49.84
CA SER A 321 -9.23 -2.96 50.56
C SER A 321 -10.33 -3.66 49.74
N LYS A 322 -10.72 -4.83 50.27
CA LYS A 322 -12.08 -5.40 50.33
C LYS A 322 -12.75 -5.92 49.05
N THR A 323 -12.83 -7.24 49.02
CA THR A 323 -13.88 -8.05 48.39
C THR A 323 -15.29 -7.52 48.68
N GLY A 324 -16.05 -7.29 47.61
CA GLY A 324 -17.51 -7.13 47.59
C GLY A 324 -18.03 -7.73 46.29
N SER A 325 -19.23 -8.31 46.30
CA SER A 325 -19.88 -8.85 45.10
C SER A 325 -21.11 -8.01 44.82
N ASN A 326 -21.27 -7.56 43.58
CA ASN A 326 -22.54 -7.09 43.03
C ASN A 326 -22.62 -7.32 41.52
N THR A 327 -23.82 -7.23 40.97
CA THR A 327 -24.18 -7.57 39.58
C THR A 327 -24.77 -6.36 38.84
N ALA A 328 -24.09 -5.85 37.81
CA ALA A 328 -24.62 -4.77 36.97
C ALA A 328 -25.59 -5.25 35.88
N LYS A 329 -26.72 -4.55 35.78
CA LYS A 329 -27.56 -4.49 34.58
C LYS A 329 -26.95 -3.51 33.58
N VAL A 330 -26.72 -3.95 32.34
CA VAL A 330 -26.36 -3.05 31.23
C VAL A 330 -27.51 -2.09 30.93
N ARG A 331 -27.21 -0.78 30.85
CA ARG A 331 -28.09 0.25 30.26
C ARG A 331 -27.38 0.85 29.05
N CYS A 332 -28.05 0.85 27.89
CA CYS A 332 -27.58 1.62 26.73
C CYS A 332 -27.65 3.11 27.02
N GLY A 333 -26.52 3.81 26.86
CA GLY A 333 -26.48 5.28 26.87
C GLY A 333 -27.05 5.85 25.56
N THR A 334 -27.99 6.79 25.67
CA THR A 334 -28.51 7.54 24.53
C THR A 334 -27.53 8.66 24.14
N ALA A 335 -27.12 8.70 22.87
CA ALA A 335 -26.25 9.77 22.37
C ALA A 335 -26.99 11.12 22.34
N SER A 336 -26.35 12.17 22.87
CA SER A 336 -26.91 13.52 22.93
C SER A 336 -26.94 14.19 21.55
N VAL A 337 -28.13 14.42 21.01
CA VAL A 337 -28.38 15.14 19.75
C VAL A 337 -28.30 16.66 19.99
N GLY A 338 -27.11 17.15 20.36
CA GLY A 338 -26.85 18.57 20.63
C GLY A 338 -26.22 19.34 19.47
N ASN A 339 -25.14 18.81 18.89
CA ASN A 339 -24.24 19.63 18.05
C ASN A 339 -24.56 19.59 16.54
N ALA A 340 -25.29 18.58 16.06
CA ALA A 340 -25.62 18.47 14.63
C ALA A 340 -26.58 19.57 14.14
N ILE A 341 -27.56 19.95 14.97
CA ILE A 341 -28.61 20.93 14.60
C ILE A 341 -28.01 22.32 14.38
N MET A 342 -27.02 22.73 15.19
CA MET A 342 -26.33 24.02 15.01
C MET A 342 -25.53 24.09 13.70
N TYR A 343 -24.82 23.02 13.33
CA TYR A 343 -24.10 22.98 12.04
C TYR A 343 -25.04 23.04 10.84
N ILE A 344 -26.18 22.34 10.88
CA ILE A 344 -27.18 22.36 9.82
C ILE A 344 -27.82 23.75 9.69
N LEU A 345 -28.22 24.38 10.81
CA LEU A 345 -28.79 25.73 10.82
C LEU A 345 -27.79 26.79 10.30
N TYR A 346 -26.51 26.66 10.62
CA TYR A 346 -25.46 27.56 10.11
C TYR A 346 -25.32 27.47 8.59
N HIS A 347 -25.27 26.27 8.02
CA HIS A 347 -25.19 26.08 6.56
C HIS A 347 -26.46 26.53 5.82
N ILE A 348 -27.65 26.32 6.40
CA ILE A 348 -28.91 26.82 5.83
C ILE A 348 -28.94 28.36 5.81
N CYS A 349 -28.51 29.02 6.89
CA CYS A 349 -28.41 30.49 6.91
C CYS A 349 -27.43 31.03 5.86
N LEU A 350 -26.27 30.37 5.70
CA LEU A 350 -25.26 30.78 4.72
C LEU A 350 -25.79 30.64 3.28
N LEU A 351 -26.48 29.54 2.96
CA LEU A 351 -27.13 29.33 1.67
C LEU A 351 -28.23 30.35 1.39
N ALA A 352 -29.06 30.69 2.40
CA ALA A 352 -30.10 31.70 2.28
C ALA A 352 -29.53 33.10 2.00
N LEU A 353 -28.42 33.48 2.65
CA LEU A 353 -27.71 34.73 2.41
C LEU A 353 -27.13 34.80 0.97
N ILE A 354 -26.54 33.71 0.48
CA ILE A 354 -26.02 33.62 -0.90
C ILE A 354 -27.15 33.75 -1.93
N LEU A 355 -28.29 33.08 -1.69
CA LEU A 355 -29.47 33.17 -2.56
C LEU A 355 -30.09 34.58 -2.58
N LEU A 356 -30.19 35.25 -1.43
CA LEU A 356 -30.64 36.64 -1.34
C LEU A 356 -29.70 37.59 -2.09
N TYR A 357 -28.39 37.40 -1.98
CA TYR A 357 -27.39 38.21 -2.69
C TYR A 357 -27.49 38.03 -4.22
N LEU A 358 -27.59 36.78 -4.69
CA LEU A 358 -27.80 36.47 -6.11
C LEU A 358 -29.12 37.07 -6.64
N CYS A 359 -30.20 36.97 -5.88
CA CYS A 359 -31.50 37.54 -6.25
C CYS A 359 -31.44 39.07 -6.36
N ALA A 360 -30.77 39.74 -5.41
CA ALA A 360 -30.54 41.18 -5.48
C ALA A 360 -29.71 41.59 -6.71
N THR A 361 -28.64 40.86 -7.04
CA THR A 361 -27.84 41.14 -8.25
C THR A 361 -28.63 40.95 -9.55
N CYS A 362 -29.52 39.95 -9.63
CA CYS A 362 -30.41 39.78 -10.78
C CYS A 362 -31.45 40.90 -10.90
N PHE A 363 -31.97 41.41 -9.78
CA PHE A 363 -32.98 42.50 -9.81
C PHE A 363 -32.40 43.84 -10.27
N PHE A 364 -31.12 44.10 -9.98
CA PHE A 364 -30.40 45.27 -10.48
C PHE A 364 -30.01 45.17 -11.96
N PHE A 365 -29.76 43.97 -12.49
CA PHE A 365 -29.46 43.79 -13.92
C PHE A 365 -30.69 43.82 -14.84
N ASN A 366 -31.90 43.60 -14.32
CA ASN A 366 -33.11 43.46 -15.13
C ASN A 366 -34.04 44.70 -15.14
N ASN A 367 -33.60 45.82 -14.57
CA ASN A 367 -34.28 47.13 -14.61
C ASN A 367 -33.36 48.24 -15.16
N GLY A 368 -32.40 47.86 -16.02
CA GLY A 368 -31.25 48.68 -16.41
C GLY A 368 -31.00 48.83 -17.92
N VAL A 369 -31.96 48.44 -18.79
CA VAL A 369 -32.11 48.85 -20.20
C VAL A 369 -33.60 48.89 -20.53
#